data_AF-A0A7C2YEN4-F1
#
_entry.id   AF-A0A7C2YEN4-F1
#
_cell.length_a   1.000
_cell.length_b   1.000
_cell.length_c   1.000
_cell.angle_alpha   90.00
_cell.angle_beta   90.00
_cell.angle_gamma   90.00
#
_symmetry.space_group_name_H-M   'P 1'
#
loop_
_entity.id
_entity.type
_entity.pdbx_description
1 polymer ?
#
loop_
_entity_poly.entity_id
_entity_poly.type
_entity_poly.pdbx_seq_one_letter_code
_entity_poly.pdbx_strand_id
1 'polypeptide(L)'
;MKQRVTPIFELAKYCGAIRMFVNDSFVTDKPEPGDVDVVIWLEDRFRELLLAKDIKALLLQQMLLKRQPEEAFGVSDQEGWEIGFEFFCTSLAT
;
A
#
# COMPACT_ATOMS: atom_id res chain seq x y z
N MET A 1 -1.87 -14.79 0.60
CA MET A 1 -1.03 -13.83 1.37
C MET A 1 0.38 -13.60 0.78
N LYS A 2 1.41 -14.46 1.03
CA LYS A 2 2.82 -14.15 0.66
C LYS A 2 3.04 -13.74 -0.80
N GLN A 3 2.52 -14.48 -1.78
CA GLN A 3 2.78 -14.17 -3.19
C GLN A 3 2.18 -12.83 -3.69
N ARG A 4 1.15 -12.30 -3.03
CA ARG A 4 0.43 -11.08 -3.48
C ARG A 4 0.98 -9.80 -2.86
N VAL A 5 1.40 -9.86 -1.60
CA VAL A 5 1.93 -8.72 -0.86
C VAL A 5 3.43 -8.55 -1.07
N THR A 6 4.16 -9.64 -1.33
CA THR A 6 5.63 -9.59 -1.51
C THR A 6 6.07 -8.58 -2.56
N PRO A 7 5.47 -8.50 -3.77
CA PRO A 7 5.91 -7.54 -4.78
C PRO A 7 5.79 -6.08 -4.30
N ILE A 8 4.65 -5.69 -3.73
CA ILE A 8 4.46 -4.32 -3.25
C ILE A 8 5.30 -4.03 -2.01
N PHE A 9 5.48 -5.01 -1.13
CA PHE A 9 6.34 -4.88 0.06
C PHE A 9 7.80 -4.62 -0.31
N GLU A 10 8.36 -5.40 -1.25
CA GLU A 10 9.75 -5.22 -1.69
C GLU A 10 9.98 -3.88 -2.38
N LEU A 11 9.00 -3.43 -3.18
CA LEU A 11 9.05 -2.12 -3.82
C LEU A 11 8.93 -0.98 -2.80
N ALA A 12 8.01 -1.09 -1.84
CA ALA A 12 7.83 -0.11 -0.77
C ALA A 12 9.11 0.02 0.07
N LYS A 13 9.69 -1.11 0.46
CA LYS A 13 10.95 -1.16 1.20
C LYS A 13 12.09 -0.50 0.40
N TYR A 14 12.23 -0.81 -0.88
CA TYR A 14 13.23 -0.19 -1.75
C TYR A 14 13.06 1.34 -1.83
N CYS A 15 11.82 1.79 -1.94
CA CYS A 15 11.44 3.20 -2.01
C CYS A 15 11.57 3.95 -0.68
N GLY A 16 11.95 3.25 0.41
CA GLY A 16 12.13 3.85 1.72
C GLY A 16 10.83 4.09 2.48
N ALA A 17 9.84 3.21 2.31
CA ALA A 17 8.61 3.25 3.09
C ALA A 17 8.92 3.25 4.60
N ILE A 18 8.30 4.18 5.32
CA ILE A 18 8.48 4.31 6.78
C ILE A 18 7.60 3.30 7.50
N ARG A 19 6.35 3.16 7.03
CA ARG A 19 5.38 2.21 7.54
C ARG A 19 4.59 1.60 6.39
N MET A 20 4.16 0.39 6.61
CA MET A 20 3.23 -0.32 5.74
C MET A 20 2.26 -1.08 6.63
N PHE A 21 0.96 -0.86 6.43
CA PHE A 21 -0.10 -1.61 7.07
C PHE A 21 -0.82 -2.43 6.01
N VAL A 22 -1.10 -3.68 6.35
CA VAL A 22 -1.75 -4.65 5.48
C VAL A 22 -2.93 -5.20 6.25
N ASN A 23 -4.12 -4.97 5.73
CA ASN A 23 -5.34 -5.59 6.23
C ASN A 23 -5.73 -6.71 5.26
N ASP A 24 -5.84 -7.93 5.75
CA ASP A 24 -6.27 -9.08 4.97
C ASP A 24 -7.56 -9.58 5.62
N SER A 25 -8.67 -9.52 4.88
CA SER A 25 -9.91 -10.14 5.33
C SER A 25 -9.75 -11.64 5.19
N PHE A 26 -9.37 -12.33 6.27
CA PHE A 26 -9.40 -13.79 6.34
C PHE A 26 -10.85 -14.35 6.25
N VAL A 27 -11.86 -13.48 6.33
CA VAL A 27 -13.27 -13.84 6.25
C VAL A 27 -13.62 -14.11 4.79
N THR A 28 -13.92 -15.38 4.53
CA THR A 28 -14.29 -16.01 3.26
C THR A 28 -15.63 -15.52 2.67
N ASP A 29 -16.11 -14.33 3.05
CA ASP A 29 -17.46 -13.83 2.72
C ASP A 29 -17.44 -12.52 1.90
N LYS A 30 -16.26 -12.01 1.52
CA LYS A 30 -16.15 -11.03 0.43
C LYS A 30 -16.45 -11.73 -0.91
N PRO A 31 -17.16 -11.10 -1.86
CA PRO A 31 -17.49 -11.69 -3.16
C PRO A 31 -16.25 -12.20 -3.92
N GLU A 32 -15.10 -11.57 -3.68
CA GLU A 32 -13.79 -12.00 -4.14
C GLU A 32 -12.88 -12.30 -2.95
N PRO A 33 -12.71 -13.59 -2.56
CA PRO A 33 -11.75 -13.97 -1.54
C PRO A 33 -10.32 -13.70 -2.05
N GLY A 34 -9.77 -12.53 -1.71
CA GLY A 34 -8.44 -12.16 -2.20
C GLY A 34 -7.97 -10.73 -2.06
N ASP A 35 -8.84 -9.81 -1.61
CA ASP A 35 -8.58 -8.37 -1.52
C ASP A 35 -7.69 -8.09 -0.32
N VAL A 36 -6.47 -7.64 -0.61
CA VAL A 36 -5.50 -7.25 0.40
C VAL A 36 -5.40 -5.73 0.37
N ASP A 37 -5.97 -5.10 1.40
CA ASP A 37 -5.96 -3.66 1.54
C ASP A 37 -4.61 -3.23 2.14
N VAL A 38 -3.99 -2.19 1.56
CA VAL A 38 -2.64 -1.78 1.94
C VAL A 38 -2.53 -0.28 2.01
N VAL A 39 -1.97 0.26 3.10
CA VAL A 39 -1.52 1.65 3.17
C VAL A 39 -0.01 1.72 3.41
N ILE A 40 0.67 2.58 2.65
CA ILE A 40 2.12 2.72 2.65
C ILE A 40 2.49 4.17 2.86
N TRP A 41 3.29 4.45 3.89
CA TRP A 41 3.85 5.78 4.13
C TRP A 41 5.17 5.94 3.37
N LEU A 42 5.16 6.83 2.37
CA LEU A 42 6.26 7.12 1.45
C LEU A 42 6.62 8.61 1.51
N GLU A 43 7.85 8.93 1.93
CA GLU A 43 8.34 10.31 2.04
C GLU A 43 9.26 10.70 0.87
N ASP A 44 10.12 11.69 1.08
CA ASP A 44 10.89 12.38 0.05
C ASP A 44 11.76 11.45 -0.79
N ARG A 45 12.32 10.39 -0.22
CA ARG A 45 13.07 9.38 -0.99
C ARG A 45 12.27 8.80 -2.13
N PHE A 46 10.98 8.52 -1.94
CA PHE A 46 10.14 8.00 -3.02
C PHE A 46 9.95 9.05 -4.12
N ARG A 47 9.75 10.33 -3.74
CA ARG A 47 9.63 11.45 -4.68
C ARG A 47 10.92 11.65 -5.48
N GLU A 48 12.07 11.61 -4.82
CA GLU A 48 13.39 11.69 -5.44
C GLU A 48 13.60 10.57 -6.48
N LEU A 49 13.25 9.33 -6.12
CA LEU A 49 13.34 8.18 -7.04
C LEU A 49 12.39 8.33 -8.25
N LEU A 50 11.19 8.87 -8.06
CA LEU A 50 10.27 9.17 -9.17
C LEU A 50 10.83 10.24 -10.12
N LEU A 51 11.40 11.32 -9.59
CA LEU A 51 12.05 12.36 -10.39
C LEU A 51 13.24 11.80 -11.18
N ALA A 52 13.98 10.87 -10.59
CA ALA A 52 15.07 10.16 -11.25
C ALA A 52 14.60 9.09 -12.26
N LYS A 53 13.28 8.91 -12.43
CA LYS A 53 12.68 7.85 -13.27
C LYS A 53 13.16 6.44 -12.89
N ASP A 54 13.40 6.20 -11.61
CA ASP A 54 13.75 4.86 -11.12
C ASP A 54 12.61 3.88 -11.42
N ILE A 55 12.95 2.77 -12.07
CA ILE A 55 11.98 1.79 -12.57
C ILE A 55 11.15 1.19 -11.44
N LYS A 56 11.75 0.95 -10.26
CA LYS A 56 11.03 0.36 -9.13
C LYS A 56 10.07 1.36 -8.50
N ALA A 57 10.47 2.62 -8.38
CA ALA A 57 9.59 3.68 -7.89
C ALA A 57 8.41 3.91 -8.85
N LEU A 58 8.66 3.94 -10.17
CA LEU A 58 7.60 4.03 -11.17
C LEU A 58 6.65 2.83 -11.13
N LEU A 59 7.18 1.63 -10.90
CA LEU A 59 6.35 0.43 -10.75
C LEU A 59 5.47 0.51 -9.51
N LEU A 60 6.03 0.93 -8.36
CA LEU A 60 5.25 1.16 -7.15
C LEU A 60 4.17 2.22 -7.36
N GLN A 61 4.49 3.34 -8.01
CA GLN A 61 3.52 4.37 -8.36
C GLN A 61 2.39 3.83 -9.24
N GLN A 62 2.71 3.02 -10.25
CA GLN A 62 1.69 2.39 -11.09
C GLN A 62 0.79 1.45 -10.29
N MET A 63 1.36 0.68 -9.36
CA MET A 63 0.61 -0.20 -8.48
C MET A 63 -0.37 0.59 -7.60
N LEU A 64 0.09 1.68 -6.98
CA LEU A 64 -0.78 2.55 -6.17
C LEU A 64 -1.87 3.23 -7.01
N LEU A 65 -1.54 3.73 -8.21
CA LEU A 65 -2.51 4.36 -9.12
C LEU A 65 -3.59 3.39 -9.60
N LYS A 66 -3.21 2.13 -9.83
CA LYS A 66 -4.13 1.06 -10.23
C LYS A 66 -4.84 0.41 -9.05
N ARG A 67 -4.52 0.81 -7.82
CA ARG A 67 -4.93 0.13 -6.59
C ARG A 67 -4.65 -1.37 -6.69
N GLN A 68 -3.38 -1.74 -6.86
CA GLN A 68 -2.92 -3.12 -6.94
C GLN A 68 -1.86 -3.40 -5.87
N PRO A 69 -2.08 -4.31 -4.91
CA PRO A 69 -3.32 -5.08 -4.70
C PRO A 69 -4.54 -4.17 -4.46
N GLU A 70 -5.76 -4.71 -4.61
CA GLU A 70 -6.99 -3.92 -4.44
C GLU A 70 -6.91 -3.08 -3.15
N GLU A 71 -7.26 -1.81 -3.27
CA GLU A 71 -7.16 -0.85 -2.17
C GLU A 71 -5.73 -0.60 -1.63
N ALA A 72 -4.72 -0.62 -2.51
CA ALA A 72 -3.39 -0.10 -2.19
C ALA A 72 -3.31 1.44 -2.27
N PHE A 73 -2.93 2.08 -1.16
CA PHE A 73 -2.78 3.54 -1.02
C PHE A 73 -1.38 3.94 -0.56
N GLY A 74 -0.90 5.07 -1.08
CA GLY A 74 0.32 5.72 -0.64
C GLY A 74 -0.02 7.03 0.07
N VAL A 75 0.63 7.29 1.20
CA VAL A 75 0.49 8.53 1.99
C VAL A 75 1.86 9.14 2.21
N SER A 76 1.93 10.47 2.36
CA SER A 76 3.21 11.19 2.46
C SER A 76 3.52 11.78 3.83
N ASP A 77 2.61 11.66 4.77
CA ASP A 77 2.71 12.28 6.09
C ASP A 77 1.93 11.47 7.12
N GLN A 78 2.08 11.89 8.38
CA GLN A 78 1.44 11.26 9.52
C GLN A 78 -0.08 11.37 9.49
N GLU A 79 -0.64 12.52 9.07
CA GLU A 79 -2.09 12.71 9.00
C GLU A 79 -2.72 11.74 7.99
N GLY A 80 -2.12 11.62 6.80
CA GLY A 80 -2.55 10.64 5.80
C GLY A 80 -2.40 9.20 6.32
N TRP A 81 -1.34 8.91 7.07
CA TRP A 81 -1.17 7.60 7.71
C TRP A 81 -2.28 7.29 8.72
N GLU A 82 -2.62 8.24 9.59
CA GLU A 82 -3.66 8.07 10.61
C GLU A 82 -5.03 7.86 9.96
N ILE A 83 -5.40 8.69 8.98
CA ILE A 83 -6.65 8.53 8.21
C ILE A 83 -6.70 7.17 7.52
N GLY A 84 -5.63 6.79 6.82
CA GLY A 84 -5.57 5.51 6.11
C GLY A 84 -5.67 4.33 7.08
N PHE A 85 -4.94 4.37 8.19
CA PHE A 85 -4.96 3.34 9.21
C PHE A 85 -6.35 3.21 9.84
N GLU A 86 -7.00 4.31 10.22
CA GLU A 86 -8.36 4.30 10.77
C GLU A 86 -9.38 3.77 9.76
N PHE A 87 -9.29 4.19 8.50
CA PHE A 87 -10.17 3.71 7.43
C PHE A 87 -10.14 2.18 7.33
N PHE A 88 -8.95 1.59 7.28
CA PHE A 88 -8.79 0.13 7.18
C PHE A 88 -9.10 -0.62 8.47
N CYS A 89 -8.91 0.00 9.64
CA CYS A 89 -9.22 -0.64 10.91
C CYS A 89 -10.71 -0.60 11.27
N THR A 90 -11.45 0.41 10.80
CA THR A 90 -12.89 0.59 11.13
C THR A 90 -13.83 -0.05 10.12
N SER A 91 -13.39 -0.27 8.87
CA SER A 91 -14.17 -0.94 7.83
C SER A 91 -14.41 -2.44 8.08
N LEU A 92 -13.82 -3.03 9.14
CA LEU A 92 -14.13 -4.38 9.63
C LEU A 92 -15.34 -4.45 10.58
N ALA A 93 -15.97 -3.33 10.94
CA ALA A 93 -17.00 -3.26 11.98
C ALA A 93 -18.46 -3.21 11.48
N THR A 94 -18.73 -3.50 10.19
CA THR A 94 -20.10 -3.47 9.63
C THR A 94 -20.52 -4.84 9.09
#